data_AF-A0A6V7HRF2-F1
#
_entry.id   AF-A0A6V7HRF2-F1
#
_cell.length_a   1.000
_cell.length_b   1.000
_cell.length_c   1.000
_cell.angle_alpha   90.00
_cell.angle_beta   90.00
_cell.angle_gamma   90.00
#
_symmetry.space_group_name_H-M   'P 1'
#
loop_
_entity.id
_entity.type
_entity.pdbx_description
1 polymer ?
#
loop_
_entity_poly.entity_id
_entity_poly.type
_entity_poly.pdbx_seq_one_letter_code
_entity_poly.pdbx_strand_id
1 'polypeptide(L)' 'MTLEAIKWEDGKLEVLDQILLPSITKYVSVKGVEDGWKVINKMQ' A
#
# COMPACT_ATOMS: atom_id res chain seq x y z
N MET A 1 2.19 11.98 -13.53
CA MET A 1 2.18 11.61 -12.11
C MET A 1 0.75 11.25 -11.77
N THR A 2 0.48 9.96 -11.71
CA THR A 2 -0.86 9.41 -11.49
C THR A 2 -0.83 8.68 -10.15
N LEU A 3 -1.94 8.66 -9.42
CA LEU A 3 -2.05 7.91 -8.18
C LEU A 3 -1.96 6.41 -8.50
N GLU A 4 -1.06 5.70 -7.84
CA GLU A 4 -0.90 4.25 -7.99
C GLU A 4 -1.37 3.57 -6.71
N ALA A 5 -2.38 2.71 -6.79
CA ALA A 5 -2.85 1.98 -5.61
C ALA A 5 -1.83 0.94 -5.13
N ILE A 6 -1.01 0.43 -6.06
CA ILE A 6 0.04 -0.55 -5.80
C ILE A 6 1.27 -0.10 -6.59
N LYS A 7 2.42 -0.06 -5.91
CA LYS A 7 3.72 0.25 -6.50
C LYS A 7 4.66 -0.92 -6.31
N TRP A 8 5.38 -1.26 -7.37
CA TRP A 8 6.45 -2.25 -7.34
C TRP A 8 7.67 -1.67 -8.05
N GLU A 9 8.71 -1.38 -7.29
CA GLU A 9 9.95 -0.79 -7.81
C GLU A 9 11.14 -1.31 -6.98
N ASP A 10 12.24 -1.67 -7.65
CA ASP A 10 13.48 -2.15 -7.02
C ASP A 10 13.27 -3.26 -5.96
N GLY A 11 12.33 -4.18 -6.22
CA GLY A 11 12.02 -5.28 -5.30
C GLY A 11 11.22 -4.86 -4.05
N LYS A 12 10.71 -3.63 -4.01
CA LYS A 12 9.87 -3.10 -2.93
C LYS A 12 8.43 -3.04 -3.38
N LEU A 13 7.55 -3.68 -2.62
CA LEU A 13 6.10 -3.55 -2.75
C LEU A 13 5.61 -2.47 -1.81
N GLU A 14 4.86 -1.50 -2.33
CA GLU A 14 4.14 -0.52 -1.55
C GLU A 14 2.68 -0.46 -1.96
N VAL A 15 1.77 -0.37 -0.99
CA VAL A 15 0.32 -0.27 -1.21
C VAL A 15 -0.16 1.07 -0.66
N LEU A 16 -1.00 1.76 -1.43
CA LEU A 16 -1.63 3.00 -0.99
C LEU A 16 -2.67 2.70 0.08
N ASP A 17 -2.58 3.37 1.24
CA ASP A 17 -3.57 3.24 2.32
C ASP A 17 -4.85 4.02 1.96
N GLN A 18 -5.86 3.28 1.50
CA GLN A 18 -7.12 3.83 1.00
C GLN A 18 -8.03 4.36 2.13
N ILE A 19 -7.83 3.92 3.37
CA ILE A 19 -8.59 4.40 4.54
C ILE A 19 -8.30 5.88 4.79
N LEU A 20 -7.10 6.33 4.40
CA LEU A 20 -6.67 7.71 4.58
C LEU A 20 -7.11 8.65 3.45
N LEU A 21 -7.62 8.09 2.34
CA LEU A 21 -8.11 8.89 1.22
C LEU A 21 -9.49 9.51 1.52
N PRO A 22 -9.80 10.67 0.91
CA PRO A 22 -8.93 11.47 0.04
C PRO A 22 -7.98 12.41 0.80
N SER A 23 -8.07 12.44 2.13
CA SER A 23 -7.38 13.42 2.98
C SER A 23 -5.85 13.30 2.94
N ILE A 24 -5.32 12.08 2.95
CA ILE A 24 -3.88 11.81 3.00
C ILE A 24 -3.54 10.71 1.99
N THR A 25 -2.53 10.96 1.16
CA THR A 25 -1.92 9.95 0.29
C THR A 25 -0.70 9.36 0.99
N LYS A 26 -0.79 8.12 1.47
CA LYS A 26 0.30 7.45 2.19
C LYS A 26 0.48 6.02 1.69
N TYR A 27 1.72 5.63 1.48
CA TYR A 27 2.09 4.28 1.06
C TYR A 27 2.58 3.44 2.25
N VAL A 28 2.21 2.17 2.24
CA VAL A 28 2.60 1.16 3.23
C VAL A 28 3.53 0.17 2.53
N SER A 29 4.76 0.04 3.02
CA SER A 29 5.71 -0.94 2.51
C SER A 29 5.36 -2.34 3.00
N VAL A 30 5.25 -3.28 2.06
CA VAL A 30 4.97 -4.69 2.31
C VAL A 30 6.29 -5.47 2.24
N LYS A 31 6.79 -5.92 3.39
CA LYS A 31 8.11 -6.58 3.48
C LYS A 31 8.04 -8.10 3.46
N GLY A 32 6.85 -8.67 3.61
CA GLY A 32 6.64 -10.11 3.63
C GLY A 32 5.17 -10.50 3.53
N VAL A 33 4.92 -11.80 3.54
CA VAL A 33 3.57 -12.37 3.35
C VAL A 33 2.60 -11.90 4.43
N GLU A 34 3.06 -11.76 5.67
CA GLU A 34 2.22 -11.30 6.79
C GLU A 34 1.76 -9.84 6.60
N ASP A 35 2.66 -8.96 6.14
CA ASP A 35 2.30 -7.57 5.81
C ASP A 35 1.30 -7.54 4.66
N GLY A 36 1.50 -8.39 3.64
CA GLY A 36 0.59 -8.56 2.51
C GLY A 36 -0.82 -8.99 2.96
N TRP A 37 -0.89 -9.96 3.88
CA TRP A 37 -2.17 -10.38 4.44
C TRP A 37 -2.82 -9.27 5.27
N LYS A 38 -2.05 -8.52 6.08
CA LYS A 38 -2.54 -7.43 6.91
C LYS A 38 -3.15 -6.29 6.09
N VAL A 39 -2.50 -5.87 5.00
CA VAL A 39 -3.02 -4.78 4.16
C VAL A 39 -4.36 -5.17 3.53
N ILE A 40 -4.49 -6.41 3.04
CA ILE A 40 -5.76 -6.92 2.48
C ILE A 40 -6.83 -7.04 3.56
N ASN A 41 -6.52 -7.69 4.68
CA ASN A 41 -7.49 -7.95 5.75
C ASN A 41 -8.00 -6.67 6.43
N LYS A 42 -7.19 -5.60 6.44
CA LYS A 42 -7.58 -4.29 6.96
C LYS A 42 -8.23 -3.38 5.93
N MET A 43 -8.31 -3.81 4.66
CA MET A 43 -8.72 -2.97 3.53
C MET A 43 -7.89 -1.68 3.42
N GLN A 44 -6.60 -1.80 3.73
CA GLN A 44 -5.63 -0.72 3.49
C GLN A 44 -5.39 -0.59 1.99
#